data_AF-A0A0A0L9N5-F1
#
_entry.id   AF-A0A0A0L9N5-F1
#
_cell.length_a   1.000
_cell.length_b   1.000
_cell.length_c   1.000
_cell.angle_alpha   90.00
_cell.angle_beta   90.00
_cell.angle_gamma   90.00
#
_symmetry.space_group_name_H-M   'P 1'
#
loop_
_entity.id
_entity.type
_entity.pdbx_description
1 polymer ?
#
loop_
_entity_poly.entity_id
_entity_poly.type
_entity_poly.pdbx_seq_one_letter_code
_entity_poly.pdbx_strand_id
1 'polypeptide(L)'
;MAICNTVVPTKSKSGNILYKAQSQDEDALVNAAAYLHMVFVNKSATILEIQFNGMLNRYELLDTLEFTSERKRMSVVVKDCQNGKIVLMSKGADEAILPYAYAGNRKI
;
A
#
# COMPACT_ATOMS: atom_id res chain seq x y z
N MET A 1 2.06 -1.80 -3.13
CA MET A 1 2.97 -2.71 -2.40
C MET A 1 2.81 -2.55 -0.89
N ALA A 2 3.36 -1.56 -0.19
CA ALA A 2 3.20 -1.47 1.28
C ALA A 2 1.89 -0.82 1.79
N ILE A 3 1.28 0.12 1.04
CA ILE A 3 0.06 0.85 1.45
C ILE A 3 -1.21 0.29 0.79
N CYS A 4 -1.25 0.22 -0.54
CA CYS A 4 -2.39 -0.33 -1.29
C CYS A 4 -2.38 -1.88 -1.27
N ASN A 5 -2.88 -2.48 -0.19
CA ASN A 5 -3.05 -3.93 -0.01
C ASN A 5 -4.09 -4.25 1.09
N THR A 6 -4.58 -5.49 1.14
CA THR A 6 -5.39 -5.97 2.29
C THR A 6 -4.56 -6.65 3.39
N VAL A 7 -3.25 -6.83 3.19
CA VAL A 7 -2.33 -7.52 4.11
C VAL A 7 -2.42 -6.98 5.55
N VAL A 8 -2.35 -7.89 6.51
CA VAL A 8 -2.35 -7.57 7.94
C VAL A 8 -0.98 -7.88 8.53
N PRO A 9 -0.21 -6.87 8.97
CA PRO A 9 1.03 -7.09 9.70
C PRO A 9 0.75 -7.56 11.13
N THR A 10 1.52 -8.52 11.62
CA THR A 10 1.46 -9.03 12.99
C THR A 10 2.87 -9.06 13.58
N LYS A 11 3.07 -8.48 14.77
CA LYS A 11 4.36 -8.56 15.45
C LYS A 11 4.51 -9.91 16.15
N SER A 12 5.62 -10.60 15.88
CA SER A 12 6.00 -11.84 16.58
C SER A 12 6.53 -11.52 17.98
N LYS A 13 6.64 -12.57 18.83
CA LYS A 13 7.27 -12.46 20.15
C LYS A 13 8.75 -12.01 20.09
N SER A 14 9.42 -12.24 18.96
CA SER A 14 10.81 -11.84 18.73
C SER A 14 10.95 -10.42 18.17
N GLY A 15 9.85 -9.69 17.97
CA GLY A 15 9.85 -8.34 17.40
C GLY A 15 9.84 -8.27 15.86
N ASN A 16 9.88 -9.42 15.18
CA ASN A 16 9.79 -9.48 13.72
C ASN A 16 8.34 -9.24 13.26
N ILE A 17 8.16 -8.62 12.10
CA ILE A 17 6.84 -8.44 11.48
C ILE A 17 6.57 -9.63 10.56
N LEU A 18 5.42 -10.26 10.75
CA LEU A 18 4.88 -11.32 9.90
C LEU A 18 3.67 -10.76 9.14
N TYR A 19 3.56 -11.09 7.86
CA TYR A 19 2.46 -10.63 7.02
C TYR A 19 1.43 -11.75 6.80
N LYS A 20 0.15 -11.41 6.96
CA LYS A 20 -0.97 -12.28 6.59
C LYS A 20 -1.68 -11.68 5.39
N ALA A 21 -1.55 -12.33 4.24
CA ALA A 21 -2.16 -11.89 2.98
C ALA A 21 -3.31 -12.80 2.56
N GLN A 22 -4.24 -12.25 1.79
CA GLN A 22 -5.34 -13.02 1.18
C GLN A 22 -4.94 -13.66 -0.16
N SER A 23 -3.81 -13.23 -0.74
CA SER A 23 -3.27 -13.76 -2.00
C SER A 23 -1.74 -13.84 -1.96
N GLN A 24 -1.19 -14.77 -2.73
CA GLN A 24 0.27 -14.95 -2.86
C GLN A 24 0.95 -13.72 -3.47
N ASP A 25 0.30 -13.06 -4.42
CA ASP A 25 0.84 -11.86 -5.06
C ASP A 25 0.98 -10.71 -4.06
N GLU A 26 -0.02 -10.49 -3.22
CA GLU A 26 0.07 -9.44 -2.19
C GLU A 26 1.13 -9.75 -1.14
N ASP A 27 1.26 -11.02 -0.72
CA ASP A 27 2.31 -11.44 0.20
C ASP A 27 3.68 -11.15 -0.40
N ALA A 28 3.93 -11.56 -1.65
CA ALA A 28 5.19 -11.32 -2.33
C ALA A 28 5.52 -9.82 -2.45
N LEU A 29 4.54 -8.99 -2.82
CA LEU A 29 4.73 -7.54 -2.98
C LEU A 29 5.01 -6.82 -1.66
N VAL A 30 4.35 -7.20 -0.56
CA VAL A 30 4.60 -6.59 0.77
C VAL A 30 5.94 -7.04 1.33
N ASN A 31 6.30 -8.33 1.20
CA ASN A 31 7.61 -8.81 1.61
C ASN A 31 8.73 -8.14 0.79
N ALA A 32 8.58 -8.02 -0.54
CA ALA A 32 9.53 -7.29 -1.38
C ALA A 32 9.70 -5.83 -0.94
N ALA A 33 8.61 -5.14 -0.58
CA ALA A 33 8.70 -3.78 -0.03
C ALA A 33 9.48 -3.75 1.30
N ALA A 34 9.24 -4.72 2.20
CA ALA A 34 9.96 -4.83 3.46
C ALA A 34 11.47 -5.09 3.24
N TYR A 35 11.83 -5.94 2.27
CA TYR A 35 13.22 -6.16 1.85
C TYR A 35 13.88 -4.89 1.32
N LEU A 36 13.10 -3.98 0.70
CA LEU A 36 13.54 -2.66 0.23
C LEU A 36 13.37 -1.56 1.30
N HIS A 37 13.40 -1.94 2.58
CA HIS A 37 13.32 -1.03 3.73
C HIS A 37 12.02 -0.19 3.83
N MET A 38 10.96 -0.59 3.13
CA MET A 38 9.59 -0.05 3.28
C MET A 38 8.75 -1.04 4.07
N VAL A 39 8.89 -1.02 5.40
CA VAL A 39 8.29 -2.02 6.28
C VAL A 39 6.88 -1.58 6.66
N PHE A 40 5.88 -2.43 6.40
CA PHE A 40 4.50 -2.20 6.83
C PHE A 40 4.34 -2.64 8.28
N VAL A 41 4.38 -1.69 9.21
CA VAL A 41 4.53 -1.96 10.65
C VAL A 41 3.20 -2.31 11.30
N ASN A 42 2.16 -1.57 10.97
CA ASN A 42 0.87 -1.67 11.65
C ASN A 42 -0.28 -1.24 10.74
N LYS A 43 -1.42 -1.91 10.93
CA LYS A 43 -2.69 -1.60 10.28
C LYS A 43 -3.77 -1.61 11.34
N SER A 44 -4.28 -0.43 11.69
CA SER A 44 -5.50 -0.26 12.48
C SER A 44 -6.68 0.03 11.55
N ALA A 45 -7.88 0.24 12.10
CA ALA A 45 -9.08 0.53 11.32
C ALA A 45 -8.91 1.76 10.41
N THR A 46 -8.19 2.78 10.87
CA THR A 46 -8.03 4.05 10.14
C THR A 46 -6.58 4.47 9.95
N ILE A 47 -5.61 3.91 10.67
CA ILE A 47 -4.19 4.31 10.57
C ILE A 47 -3.34 3.16 10.04
N LEU A 48 -2.53 3.47 9.03
CA LEU A 48 -1.45 2.66 8.49
C LEU A 48 -0.11 3.25 8.95
N GLU A 49 0.80 2.40 9.42
CA GLU A 49 2.14 2.80 9.82
C GLU A 49 3.18 2.12 8.93
N ILE A 50 3.96 2.91 8.20
CA ILE A 50 5.04 2.45 7.31
C ILE A 50 6.37 2.99 7.83
N GLN A 51 7.29 2.11 8.18
CA GLN A 51 8.66 2.52 8.48
C GLN A 51 9.47 2.54 7.18
N PHE A 52 9.98 3.72 6.82
CA PHE A 52 10.81 3.92 5.64
C PHE A 52 11.99 4.81 5.99
N ASN A 53 13.21 4.37 5.63
CA ASN A 53 14.46 5.07 5.94
C ASN A 53 14.60 5.47 7.42
N GLY A 54 14.19 4.58 8.33
CA GLY A 54 14.23 4.82 9.77
C GLY A 54 13.13 5.72 10.33
N MET A 55 12.31 6.36 9.47
CA MET A 55 11.21 7.21 9.88
C MET A 55 9.87 6.46 9.85
N LEU A 56 9.05 6.66 10.88
CA LEU A 56 7.69 6.13 10.93
C LEU A 56 6.72 7.09 10.24
N ASN A 57 6.23 6.69 9.08
CA ASN A 57 5.25 7.44 8.31
C ASN A 57 3.85 6.93 8.62
N ARG A 58 2.93 7.83 8.92
CA ARG A 58 1.55 7.52 9.25
C ARG A 58 0.62 8.01 8.14
N TYR A 59 -0.28 7.13 7.74
CA TYR A 59 -1.30 7.44 6.76
C TYR A 59 -2.66 7.11 7.36
N GLU A 60 -3.60 8.05 7.26
CA GLU A 60 -5.01 7.81 7.55
C GLU A 60 -5.66 7.16 6.32
N LEU A 61 -6.18 5.95 6.47
CA LEU A 61 -6.95 5.24 5.46
C LEU A 61 -8.37 5.82 5.44
N LEU A 62 -8.69 6.53 4.35
CA LEU A 62 -9.99 7.16 4.16
C LEU A 62 -10.96 6.21 3.48
N ASP A 63 -10.49 5.43 2.50
CA ASP A 63 -11.33 4.45 1.80
C ASP A 63 -10.49 3.35 1.14
N THR A 64 -11.09 2.18 0.96
CA THR A 64 -10.54 1.03 0.23
C THR A 64 -11.52 0.58 -0.84
N LEU A 65 -11.11 0.74 -2.10
CA LEU A 65 -11.82 0.21 -3.26
C LEU A 65 -11.24 -1.16 -3.60
N GLU A 66 -11.82 -2.20 -3.00
CA GLU A 66 -11.35 -3.59 -3.11
C GLU A 66 -11.22 -4.08 -4.55
N PHE A 67 -10.34 -5.07 -4.73
CA PHE A 67 -10.20 -5.74 -6.02
C PHE A 67 -11.49 -6.49 -6.38
N THR A 68 -11.95 -6.33 -7.61
CA THR A 68 -13.00 -7.18 -8.19
C THR A 68 -12.59 -7.64 -9.58
N SER A 69 -13.07 -8.81 -10.01
CA SER A 69 -12.79 -9.35 -11.34
C SER A 69 -13.30 -8.46 -12.48
N GLU A 70 -14.34 -7.67 -12.21
CA GLU A 70 -14.88 -6.68 -13.15
C GLU A 70 -13.94 -5.47 -13.29
N ARG A 71 -13.43 -4.93 -12.17
CA ARG A 71 -12.53 -3.76 -12.19
C ARG A 71 -11.10 -4.12 -12.57
N LYS A 72 -10.65 -5.34 -12.26
CA LYS A 72 -9.26 -5.83 -12.40
C LYS A 72 -8.20 -4.92 -11.75
N ARG A 73 -8.60 -4.12 -10.75
CA ARG A 73 -7.73 -3.23 -9.97
C ARG A 73 -8.26 -3.03 -8.57
N MET A 74 -7.35 -2.70 -7.66
CA MET A 74 -7.59 -2.23 -6.29
C MET A 74 -7.12 -0.78 -6.18
N SER A 75 -7.80 0.01 -5.35
CA SER A 75 -7.33 1.34 -4.98
C SER A 75 -7.52 1.62 -3.50
N VAL A 76 -6.69 2.50 -2.94
CA VAL A 76 -6.86 3.05 -1.58
C VAL A 76 -6.77 4.55 -1.63
N VAL A 77 -7.60 5.22 -0.83
CA VAL A 77 -7.53 6.66 -0.59
C VAL A 77 -6.92 6.85 0.79
N VAL A 78 -5.78 7.55 0.85
CA VAL A 78 -5.07 7.81 2.10
C VAL A 78 -4.77 9.29 2.26
N LYS A 79 -4.69 9.74 3.50
CA LYS A 79 -4.21 11.07 3.88
C LYS A 79 -2.89 10.92 4.64
N ASP A 80 -1.85 11.58 4.15
CA ASP A 80 -0.57 11.67 4.86
C ASP A 80 -0.76 12.50 6.14
N CYS A 81 -0.48 11.90 7.30
CA CYS A 81 -0.69 12.57 8.58
C CYS A 81 0.32 13.69 8.85
N GLN A 82 1.45 13.77 8.12
CA GLN A 82 2.48 14.79 8.33
C GLN A 82 2.15 16.10 7.61
N ASN A 83 1.69 16.02 6.36
CA ASN A 83 1.43 17.20 5.52
C ASN A 83 -0.06 17.38 5.15
N GLY A 84 -0.93 16.42 5.51
CA GLY A 84 -2.36 16.47 5.24
C GLY A 84 -2.77 16.17 3.80
N LYS A 85 -1.82 15.81 2.92
CA LYS A 85 -2.08 15.54 1.51
C LYS A 85 -2.87 14.24 1.34
N ILE A 86 -3.93 14.31 0.51
CA ILE A 86 -4.71 13.14 0.13
C ILE A 86 -4.14 12.55 -1.16
N VAL A 87 -3.96 11.23 -1.19
CA VAL A 87 -3.39 10.48 -2.30
C VAL A 87 -4.26 9.25 -2.58
N LEU A 88 -4.64 9.09 -3.85
CA LEU A 88 -5.20 7.85 -4.38
C LEU A 88 -4.06 6.98 -4.92
N MET A 89 -3.94 5.75 -4.42
CA MET A 89 -3.01 4.75 -4.96
C MET A 89 -3.80 3.62 -5.58
N SER A 90 -3.38 3.16 -6.76
CA SER A 90 -4.03 2.04 -7.47
C SER A 90 -3.02 1.01 -7.94
N LYS A 91 -3.41 -0.27 -7.90
CA LYS A 91 -2.67 -1.40 -8.49
C LYS A 91 -3.65 -2.31 -9.24
N GLY A 92 -3.25 -2.88 -10.37
CA GLY A 92 -4.12 -3.73 -11.18
C GLY A 92 -3.49 -4.08 -12.53
N ALA A 93 -4.28 -4.73 -13.37
CA ALA A 93 -3.87 -5.08 -14.74
C ALA A 93 -3.65 -3.83 -15.60
N ASP A 94 -2.75 -3.95 -16.58
CA ASP A 94 -2.37 -2.85 -17.46
C ASP A 94 -3.58 -2.27 -18.20
N GLU A 95 -4.47 -3.12 -18.72
CA GLU A 95 -5.68 -2.69 -19.42
C GLU A 95 -6.66 -1.95 -18.50
N ALA A 96 -6.58 -2.17 -17.19
CA ALA A 96 -7.43 -1.51 -16.20
C ALA A 96 -6.83 -0.21 -15.66
N ILE A 97 -5.50 -0.03 -15.74
CA ILE A 97 -4.78 1.13 -15.21
C ILE A 97 -4.43 2.13 -16.30
N LEU A 98 -3.87 1.68 -17.43
CA LEU A 98 -3.33 2.53 -18.48
C LEU A 98 -4.33 3.52 -19.09
N PRO A 99 -5.63 3.20 -19.28
CA PRO A 99 -6.61 4.17 -19.77
C PRO A 99 -6.80 5.40 -18.86
N TYR A 100 -6.40 5.31 -17.59
CA TYR A 100 -6.47 6.38 -16.60
C TYR A 100 -5.10 7.01 -16.30
N ALA A 101 -4.05 6.57 -17.01
CA ALA A 101 -2.72 7.12 -16.91
C ALA A 101 -2.51 8.26 -17.92
N TYR A 102 -1.68 9.23 -17.57
CA TYR A 102 -1.24 10.26 -18.49
C TYR A 102 0.21 9.99 -18.89
N ALA A 103 0.53 10.17 -20.18
CA ALA A 103 1.91 10.06 -20.64
C ALA A 103 2.77 11.13 -19.95
N GLY A 104 3.91 10.73 -19.36
CA GLY A 104 4.79 11.66 -18.66
C GLY A 104 5.23 12.81 -19.57
N ASN A 105 5.06 14.06 -19.11
CA ASN A 105 5.55 15.22 -19.85
C ASN A 105 7.09 15.13 -19.98
N ARG A 106 7.59 15.01 -21.21
CA ARG A 106 9.01 15.24 -21.56
C ARG A 106 9.35 16.72 -21.37
N LYS A 107 9.56 17.14 -20.13
CA LYS A 107 10.35 18.35 -19.79
C LYS A 107 11.21 18.05 -18.58
N ILE A 108 12.39 17.50 -18.87
CA ILE A 108 13.58 17.62 -18.02
C ILE A 108 14.57 18.41 -18.87
#